data_AF-A0A380FB82-F1
#
_entry.id   AF-A0A380FB82-F1
#
_cell.length_a   1.000
_cell.length_b   1.000
_cell.length_c   1.000
_cell.angle_alpha   90.00
_cell.angle_beta   90.00
_cell.angle_gamma   90.00
#
_symmetry.space_group_name_H-M   'P 1'
#
loop_
_entity.id
_entity.type
_entity.pdbx_description
1 polymer ?
#
loop_
_entity_poly.entity_id
_entity_poly.type
_entity_poly.pdbx_seq_one_letter_code
_entity_poly.pdbx_strand_id
1 'polypeptide(L)'
;MAFEIDQRLIPVLADTLSPYDNVTVINEDILKADIARYVETHLADCKKIMVVANLPYYITTPILLNLMQQSLPIDGYVVMMQKEVGERLNAKVGTKAYGLIIYCCSILHRDE
;
A
#
# COMPACT_ATOMS: atom_id res chain seq x y z
N MET A 1 -6.91 -8.85 3.75
CA MET A 1 -6.57 -9.08 2.33
C MET A 1 -5.10 -8.81 2.12
N ALA A 2 -4.42 -9.61 1.30
CA ALA A 2 -3.02 -9.44 0.93
C ALA A 2 -2.84 -9.67 -0.58
N PHE A 3 -1.91 -8.94 -1.21
CA PHE A 3 -1.50 -9.13 -2.60
C PHE A 3 -0.08 -9.71 -2.64
N GLU A 4 0.11 -10.76 -3.41
CA GLU A 4 1.41 -11.42 -3.59
C GLU A 4 1.65 -11.70 -5.09
N ILE A 5 2.83 -11.35 -5.59
CA ILE A 5 3.18 -11.58 -7.00
C ILE A 5 3.85 -12.95 -7.20
N ASP A 6 4.58 -13.46 -6.19
CA ASP A 6 5.31 -14.72 -6.30
C ASP A 6 4.38 -15.93 -6.16
N GLN A 7 4.10 -16.59 -7.28
CA GLN A 7 3.30 -17.80 -7.35
C GLN A 7 3.82 -18.94 -6.48
N ARG A 8 5.13 -18.98 -6.18
CA ARG A 8 5.74 -20.03 -5.35
C ARG A 8 5.38 -19.86 -3.88
N LEU A 9 5.05 -18.64 -3.44
CA LEU A 9 4.66 -18.34 -2.07
C LEU A 9 3.18 -18.63 -1.81
N ILE A 10 2.33 -18.61 -2.84
CA ILE A 10 0.89 -18.89 -2.72
C ILE A 10 0.58 -20.23 -2.00
N PRO A 11 1.17 -21.39 -2.36
CA PRO A 11 0.90 -22.63 -1.65
C PRO A 11 1.43 -22.61 -0.21
N VAL A 12 2.55 -21.94 0.04
CA VAL A 12 3.15 -21.81 1.38
C VAL A 12 2.26 -20.93 2.27
N LEU A 13 1.75 -19.82 1.73
CA LEU A 13 0.83 -18.93 2.41
C LEU A 13 -0.51 -19.62 2.67
N ALA A 14 -1.02 -20.41 1.71
CA ALA A 14 -2.25 -21.18 1.90
C ALA A 14 -2.15 -22.18 3.06
N ASP A 15 -1.00 -22.85 3.20
CA ASP A 15 -0.75 -23.78 4.30
C ASP A 15 -0.54 -23.03 5.63
N THR A 16 0.33 -22.02 5.64
CA THR A 16 0.69 -21.25 6.85
C THR A 16 -0.49 -20.45 7.40
N LEU A 17 -1.36 -19.94 6.52
CA LEU A 17 -2.52 -19.15 6.88
C LEU A 17 -3.80 -19.99 6.98
N SER A 18 -3.73 -21.30 6.79
CA SER A 18 -4.87 -22.21 6.92
C SER A 18 -5.66 -22.12 8.23
N PRO A 19 -5.06 -21.74 9.40
CA PRO A 19 -5.84 -21.56 10.63
C PRO A 19 -6.66 -20.26 10.68
N TYR A 20 -6.52 -19.36 9.71
CA TYR A 20 -7.13 -18.03 9.71
C TYR A 20 -8.16 -17.86 8.58
N ASP A 21 -9.45 -17.81 8.95
CA ASP A 21 -10.55 -17.67 7.98
C ASP A 21 -10.74 -16.22 7.48
N ASN A 22 -10.03 -15.26 8.07
CA ASN A 22 -10.14 -13.83 7.78
C ASN A 22 -9.03 -13.32 6.85
N VAL A 23 -8.31 -14.22 6.18
CA VAL A 23 -7.21 -13.85 5.28
C VAL A 23 -7.50 -14.28 3.85
N THR A 24 -7.55 -13.30 2.96
CA THR A 24 -7.65 -13.51 1.50
C THR A 24 -6.33 -13.11 0.86
N VAL A 25 -5.67 -14.05 0.19
CA VAL A 25 -4.44 -13.82 -0.58
C VAL A 25 -4.79 -13.76 -2.06
N ILE A 26 -4.43 -12.67 -2.72
CA ILE A 26 -4.66 -12.44 -4.15
C ILE A 26 -3.31 -12.53 -4.85
N ASN A 27 -3.20 -13.42 -5.84
CA ASN A 27 -1.97 -13.55 -6.62
C ASN A 27 -1.94 -12.56 -7.79
N GLU A 28 -1.64 -11.30 -7.50
CA GLU A 28 -1.64 -10.23 -8.50
C GLU A 28 -0.61 -9.15 -8.14
N ASP A 29 -0.05 -8.49 -9.16
CA ASP A 29 0.80 -7.32 -8.99
C ASP A 29 -0.05 -6.13 -8.53
N ILE A 30 0.24 -5.60 -7.34
CA ILE A 30 -0.48 -4.47 -6.76
C ILE A 30 -0.49 -3.22 -7.67
N LEU A 31 0.54 -3.04 -8.52
CA LEU A 31 0.61 -1.91 -9.44
C LEU A 31 -0.37 -2.03 -10.63
N LYS A 32 -0.88 -3.24 -10.89
CA LYS A 32 -1.83 -3.55 -11.98
C LYS A 32 -3.22 -3.91 -11.47
N ALA A 33 -3.32 -4.31 -10.20
CA ALA A 33 -4.56 -4.68 -9.56
C ALA A 33 -5.54 -3.50 -9.48
N ASP A 34 -6.83 -3.80 -9.65
CA ASP A 34 -7.91 -2.84 -9.40
C ASP A 34 -8.27 -2.84 -7.91
N ILE A 35 -7.46 -2.11 -7.13
CA ILE A 35 -7.57 -2.07 -5.67
C ILE A 35 -8.94 -1.53 -5.23
N ALA A 36 -9.50 -0.56 -5.96
CA ALA A 36 -10.82 -0.01 -5.69
C ALA A 36 -11.89 -1.10 -5.74
N ARG A 37 -11.89 -1.90 -6.80
CA ARG A 37 -12.82 -3.03 -6.92
C ARG A 37 -12.63 -4.04 -5.79
N TYR A 38 -11.39 -4.39 -5.45
CA TYR A 38 -11.14 -5.35 -4.36
C TYR A 38 -11.59 -4.81 -3.00
N VAL A 39 -11.39 -3.52 -2.74
CA VAL A 39 -11.88 -2.85 -1.53
C VAL A 39 -13.41 -2.89 -1.48
N GLU A 40 -14.09 -2.58 -2.58
CA GLU A 40 -15.56 -2.67 -2.66
C GLU A 40 -16.07 -4.11 -2.47
N THR A 41 -15.43 -5.11 -3.07
CA THR A 41 -15.95 -6.49 -3.01
C THR A 41 -15.64 -7.22 -1.70
N HIS A 42 -14.52 -6.90 -1.04
CA HIS A 42 -14.06 -7.65 0.13
C HIS A 42 -14.07 -6.84 1.43
N LEU A 43 -14.12 -5.51 1.35
CA LEU A 43 -14.00 -4.62 2.51
C LEU A 43 -15.17 -3.64 2.63
N ALA A 44 -16.25 -3.77 1.84
CA ALA A 44 -17.42 -2.90 1.93
C ALA A 44 -18.07 -2.85 3.33
N ASP A 45 -18.02 -3.95 4.09
CA ASP A 45 -18.58 -4.02 5.44
C ASP A 45 -17.63 -3.47 6.52
N CYS A 46 -16.41 -3.10 6.16
CA CYS A 46 -15.40 -2.61 7.09
C CYS A 46 -15.56 -1.10 7.31
N LYS A 47 -15.72 -0.72 8.59
CA LYS A 47 -15.82 0.71 8.98
C LYS A 47 -14.50 1.46 8.86
N LYS A 48 -13.37 0.74 8.91
CA LYS A 48 -12.03 1.30 8.81
C LYS A 48 -11.14 0.39 7.99
N ILE A 49 -10.37 0.97 7.09
CA ILE A 49 -9.45 0.27 6.20
C ILE A 49 -8.05 0.84 6.42
N MET A 50 -7.13 -0.04 6.80
CA MET A 50 -5.72 0.30 7.00
C MET A 50 -4.89 -0.48 5.98
N VAL A 51 -3.97 0.22 5.31
CA VAL A 51 -2.97 -0.45 4.48
C VAL A 51 -1.73 -0.71 5.32
N VAL A 52 -1.40 -1.99 5.50
CA VAL A 52 -0.19 -2.41 6.20
C VAL A 52 0.68 -3.19 5.23
N ALA A 53 1.89 -2.70 4.96
CA ALA A 53 2.77 -3.36 4.01
C ALA A 53 4.25 -3.21 4.36
N ASN A 54 5.02 -4.27 4.12
CA ASN A 54 6.47 -4.20 4.07
C ASN A 54 6.89 -4.08 2.61
N LEU A 55 7.16 -2.85 2.15
CA LEU A 55 7.34 -2.57 0.73
C LEU A 55 8.79 -2.84 0.28
N PRO A 56 9.00 -3.43 -0.91
CA PRO A 56 10.33 -3.59 -1.46
C PRO A 56 10.96 -2.24 -1.78
N TYR A 57 12.26 -2.11 -1.51
CA TYR A 57 12.97 -0.83 -1.56
C TYR A 57 12.94 -0.11 -2.92
N TYR A 58 12.85 -0.86 -4.02
CA TYR A 58 12.93 -0.29 -5.37
C TYR A 58 11.58 0.12 -5.96
N ILE A 59 10.46 -0.38 -5.42
CA ILE A 59 9.08 -0.08 -5.88
C ILE A 59 8.21 0.59 -4.81
N THR A 60 8.77 0.96 -3.67
CA THR A 60 8.01 1.63 -2.59
C THR A 60 7.31 2.89 -3.11
N THR A 61 8.05 3.72 -3.86
CA THR A 61 7.54 4.97 -4.42
C THR A 61 6.34 4.81 -5.37
N PRO A 62 6.44 4.01 -6.46
CA PRO A 62 5.30 3.84 -7.36
C PRO A 62 4.10 3.19 -6.69
N ILE A 63 4.31 2.29 -5.71
CA ILE A 63 3.20 1.68 -4.96
C ILE A 63 2.46 2.72 -4.12
N LEU A 64 3.19 3.54 -3.35
CA LEU A 64 2.56 4.58 -2.52
C LEU A 64 1.82 5.62 -3.38
N LEU A 65 2.42 6.06 -4.48
CA LEU A 65 1.78 7.00 -5.40
C LEU A 65 0.52 6.41 -6.03
N ASN A 66 0.56 5.15 -6.47
CA ASN A 66 -0.60 4.47 -7.04
C ASN A 66 -1.74 4.37 -6.02
N LEU A 67 -1.44 3.96 -4.78
CA LEU A 67 -2.42 3.88 -3.69
C LEU A 67 -3.02 5.24 -3.32
N MET A 68 -2.20 6.29 -3.29
CA MET A 68 -2.64 7.65 -2.94
C MET A 68 -3.41 8.34 -4.09
N GLN A 69 -3.10 8.01 -5.34
CA GLN A 69 -3.80 8.55 -6.52
C GLN A 69 -5.19 7.94 -6.71
N GLN A 70 -5.38 6.71 -6.25
CA GLN A 70 -6.69 6.09 -6.21
C GLN A 70 -7.44 6.67 -5.01
N SER A 71 -8.62 7.27 -5.24
CA SER A 71 -9.50 7.76 -4.19
C SER A 71 -10.17 6.60 -3.45
N LEU A 72 -9.36 5.85 -2.69
CA LEU A 72 -9.78 4.69 -1.92
C LEU A 72 -10.25 5.12 -0.53
N PRO A 73 -11.26 4.45 0.07
CA PRO A 73 -11.71 4.71 1.44
C PRO A 73 -10.73 4.12 2.47
N ILE A 74 -9.47 4.58 2.46
CA ILE A 74 -8.40 4.14 3.36
C ILE A 74 -8.18 5.18 4.45
N ASP A 75 -8.30 4.78 5.71
CA ASP A 75 -8.10 5.64 6.88
C ASP A 75 -6.62 5.94 7.17
N GLY A 76 -5.72 5.04 6.74
CA GLY A 76 -4.30 5.23 7.00
C GLY A 76 -3.38 4.17 6.40
N TYR A 77 -2.11 4.55 6.33
CA TYR A 77 -1.02 3.74 5.77
C TYR A 77 0.04 3.50 6.85
N VAL A 78 0.36 2.23 7.12
CA VAL A 78 1.46 1.82 7.98
C VAL A 78 2.40 0.97 7.15
N VAL A 79 3.48 1.59 6.66
CA VAL A 79 4.41 0.93 5.74
C VAL A 79 5.81 0.87 6.31
N MET A 80 6.46 -0.28 6.13
CA MET A 80 7.89 -0.44 6.41
C MET A 80 8.70 -0.23 5.13
N MET A 81 9.76 0.57 5.24
CA MET A 81 10.67 0.89 4.14
C MET A 81 12.08 1.22 4.68
N GLN A 82 13.03 1.39 3.77
CA GLN A 82 14.39 1.78 4.13
C GLN A 82 14.38 3.15 4.79
N LYS A 83 15.19 3.32 5.84
CA LYS A 83 15.31 4.57 6.59
C LYS A 83 15.54 5.78 5.68
N GLU A 84 16.44 5.66 4.70
CA GLU A 84 16.72 6.74 3.75
C GLU A 84 15.49 7.14 2.92
N VAL A 85 14.66 6.17 2.53
CA VAL A 85 13.41 6.44 1.79
C VAL A 85 12.40 7.13 2.70
N GLY A 86 12.25 6.68 3.95
CA GLY A 86 11.38 7.32 4.93
C GLY A 86 11.82 8.74 5.28
N GLU A 87 13.13 8.98 5.42
CA GLU A 87 13.70 10.31 5.64
C GLU A 87 13.44 11.25 4.45
N ARG A 88 13.51 10.72 3.22
CA ARG A 88 13.11 11.47 2.03
C ARG A 88 11.61 11.79 2.02
N LEU A 89 10.73 10.87 2.42
CA LEU A 89 9.29 11.15 2.50
C LEU A 89 8.93 12.21 3.55
N ASN A 90 9.68 12.26 4.65
CA ASN A 90 9.48 13.23 5.73
C ASN A 90 10.23 14.57 5.52
N ALA A 91 10.90 14.74 4.37
CA ALA A 91 11.65 15.96 4.11
C ALA A 91 10.72 17.16 3.86
N LYS A 92 11.03 18.30 4.47
CA LYS A 92 10.21 19.53 4.31
C LYS A 92 10.28 20.08 2.88
N VAL A 93 9.19 20.73 2.48
CA VAL A 93 9.07 21.53 1.26
C VAL A 93 10.26 22.47 1.10
N GLY A 94 11.03 22.30 0.01
CA GLY A 94 12.15 23.17 -0.35
C GLY A 94 13.57 22.63 -0.09
N THR A 95 13.75 21.36 0.29
CA THR A 95 15.09 20.74 0.40
C THR A 95 15.47 19.98 -0.88
N LYS A 96 16.77 19.75 -1.15
CA LYS A 96 17.22 18.96 -2.33
C LYS A 96 16.65 17.53 -2.40
N ALA A 97 16.16 17.01 -1.27
CA ALA A 97 15.48 15.72 -1.15
C ALA A 97 13.95 15.79 -1.38
N TYR A 98 13.43 16.97 -1.77
CA TYR A 98 12.03 17.20 -2.12
C TYR A 98 11.71 16.55 -3.47
N GLY A 99 11.62 15.22 -3.48
CA GLY A 99 11.20 14.44 -4.62
C GLY A 99 9.70 14.60 -4.88
N LEU A 100 9.28 14.23 -6.09
CA LEU A 100 7.89 14.25 -6.60
C LEU A 100 6.85 13.66 -5.61
N ILE A 101 7.29 12.72 -4.76
CA ILE A 101 6.45 12.03 -3.77
C ILE A 101 5.93 12.97 -2.68
N ILE A 102 6.77 13.88 -2.18
CA ILE A 102 6.38 14.78 -1.09
C ILE A 102 5.39 15.81 -1.60
N TYR A 103 5.59 16.32 -2.81
CA TYR A 103 4.64 17.23 -3.45
C TYR A 103 3.24 16.59 -3.55
N CYS A 104 3.15 15.33 -4.01
CA CYS A 104 1.88 14.62 -4.13
C CYS A 104 1.22 14.34 -2.77
N CYS A 105 2.00 13.86 -1.79
CA CYS A 105 1.51 13.61 -0.43
C CYS A 105 1.07 14.89 0.29
N SER A 106 1.79 16.01 0.10
CA SER A 106 1.48 17.30 0.72
C SER A 106 0.24 17.99 0.15
N ILE A 107 -0.12 17.71 -1.10
CA ILE A 107 -1.33 18.24 -1.75
C ILE A 107 -2.53 17.39 -1.37
N LEU A 108 -2.42 16.06 -1.43
CA LEU A 108 -3.52 15.15 -1.12
C LEU A 108 -3.95 15.19 0.36
N HIS A 109 -3.06 15.53 1.29
CA HIS A 109 -3.40 15.72 2.71
C HIS A 109 -3.79 17.16 3.09
N ARG A 110 -3.81 18.12 2.14
CA ARG A 110 -4.20 19.52 2.40
C ARG A 110 -5.61 19.88 1.95
N ASP A 111 -6.33 18.95 1.34
CA ASP A 111 -7.72 19.14 0.91
C ASP A 111 -8.76 18.71 1.98
N GLU A 112 -8.40 18.80 3.26
CA GLU A 112 -9.35 18.79 4.40
C GLU A 112 -9.30 20.11 5.20
#